data_AF-A0A350P3I3-F1
#
_entry.id   AF-A0A350P3I3-F1
#
_cell.length_a   1.000
_cell.length_b   1.000
_cell.length_c   1.000
_cell.angle_alpha   90.00
_cell.angle_beta   90.00
_cell.angle_gamma   90.00
#
_symmetry.space_group_name_H-M   'P 1'
#
loop_
_entity.id
_entity.type
_entity.pdbx_description
1 polymer ?
#
loop_
_entity_poly.entity_id
_entity_poly.type
_entity_poly.pdbx_seq_one_letter_code
_entity_poly.pdbx_strand_id
1 'polypeptide(L)'
;MLTWIKWLVLSVIAIIALGIGAIYLSLYLSLPTLDGNASTEHIHTNTLLSRDEMGHAIITAQNKRDAAYALGFAHGQDRFFQMDLQRRTASGELSEWVGSAALNLDKKHRFHQFSQRAQKVFDTLPTSQQQVLIHYAHGVN
;
A
#
# COMPACT_ATOMS: atom_id res chain seq x y z
N MET A 1 -35.79 22.18 36.52
CA MET A 1 -34.43 21.59 36.61
C MET A 1 -34.27 20.31 35.77
N LEU A 2 -35.16 19.31 35.86
CA LEU A 2 -35.03 18.05 35.09
C LEU A 2 -35.00 18.20 33.56
N THR A 3 -35.65 19.20 32.98
CA THR A 3 -35.73 19.40 31.53
C THR A 3 -34.41 19.85 30.91
N TRP A 4 -33.60 20.67 31.61
CA TRP A 4 -32.29 21.11 31.10
C TRP A 4 -31.26 19.98 31.12
N ILE A 5 -31.30 19.12 32.14
CA ILE A 5 -30.46 17.92 32.22
C ILE A 5 -30.76 16.97 31.06
N LYS A 6 -32.03 16.79 30.68
CA LYS A 6 -32.41 15.97 29.52
C LYS A 6 -31.78 16.50 28.22
N TRP A 7 -31.86 17.80 27.97
CA TRP A 7 -31.25 18.41 26.78
C TRP A 7 -29.72 18.31 26.80
N LEU A 8 -29.09 18.52 27.95
CA LEU A 8 -27.64 18.36 28.09
C LEU A 8 -27.21 16.92 27.79
N VAL A 9 -27.91 15.93 28.34
CA VAL A 9 -27.64 14.51 28.07
C VAL A 9 -27.84 14.19 26.58
N LEU A 10 -28.93 14.67 25.97
CA LEU A 10 -29.19 14.49 24.53
C LEU A 10 -28.10 15.13 23.66
N SER A 11 -27.64 16.33 24.00
CA SER A 11 -26.55 16.99 23.29
C SER A 11 -25.24 16.23 23.42
N VAL A 12 -24.92 15.70 24.60
CA VAL A 12 -23.72 14.86 24.80
C VAL A 12 -23.81 13.58 23.97
N ILE A 13 -24.96 12.90 23.96
CA ILE A 13 -25.18 11.70 23.14
C ILE A 13 -25.03 12.03 21.65
N ALA A 14 -25.60 13.15 21.20
CA ALA A 14 -25.49 13.59 19.80
C ALA A 14 -24.04 13.86 19.41
N ILE A 15 -23.26 14.53 20.27
CA ILE A 15 -21.83 14.79 20.03
C ILE A 15 -21.05 13.48 19.97
N ILE A 16 -21.30 12.53 20.86
CA ILE A 16 -20.64 11.21 20.84
C ILE A 16 -20.98 10.47 19.55
N ALA A 17 -22.26 10.45 19.15
CA ALA A 17 -22.70 9.80 17.92
C ALA A 17 -22.05 10.43 16.67
N LEU A 18 -21.95 11.76 16.62
CA LEU A 18 -21.24 12.47 15.56
C LEU A 18 -19.74 12.16 15.56
N GLY A 19 -19.12 12.08 16.73
CA GLY A 19 -17.71 11.71 16.87
C GLY A 19 -17.44 10.30 16.35
N ILE A 20 -18.26 9.32 16.73
CA ILE A 20 -18.16 7.94 16.23
C ILE A 20 -18.39 7.89 14.72
N GLY A 21 -19.41 8.58 14.21
CA GLY A 21 -19.71 8.65 12.78
C GLY A 21 -18.56 9.27 11.97
N ALA A 22 -17.94 10.32 12.49
CA ALA A 22 -16.79 10.96 11.86
C ALA A 22 -15.55 10.05 11.83
N ILE A 23 -15.28 9.33 12.92
CA ILE A 23 -14.19 8.34 12.97
C ILE A 23 -14.45 7.22 11.97
N TYR A 24 -15.65 6.64 11.97
CA TYR A 24 -16.02 5.58 11.04
C TYR A 24 -15.86 6.02 9.58
N LEU A 25 -16.38 7.21 9.23
CA LEU A 25 -16.30 7.74 7.87
C LEU A 25 -14.84 7.98 7.47
N SER A 26 -14.01 8.51 8.37
CA SER A 26 -12.60 8.76 8.11
C SER A 26 -11.83 7.46 7.85
N LEU A 27 -12.13 6.39 8.59
CA LEU A 27 -11.57 5.06 8.35
C LEU A 27 -12.06 4.48 7.02
N TYR A 28 -13.35 4.59 6.73
CA TYR A 28 -13.92 4.08 5.48
C TYR A 28 -13.34 4.78 4.25
N LEU A 29 -13.21 6.10 4.28
CA LEU A 29 -12.61 6.90 3.20
C LEU A 29 -11.11 6.67 3.02
N SER A 30 -10.44 6.07 4.01
CA SER A 30 -9.02 5.70 3.89
C SER A 30 -8.79 4.40 3.13
N LEU A 31 -9.84 3.64 2.82
CA LEU A 31 -9.74 2.39 2.07
C LEU A 31 -9.51 2.65 0.57
N PRO A 32 -8.69 1.83 -0.10
CA PRO A 32 -8.50 1.92 -1.54
C PRO A 32 -9.77 1.49 -2.29
N THR A 33 -10.01 2.08 -3.45
CA THR A 33 -11.05 1.62 -4.39
C THR A 33 -10.62 0.29 -5.00
N LEU A 34 -11.37 -0.78 -4.77
CA LEU A 34 -11.05 -2.12 -5.28
C LEU A 34 -11.76 -2.47 -6.59
N ASP A 35 -12.88 -1.81 -6.86
CA ASP A 35 -13.75 -2.08 -8.00
C ASP A 35 -13.70 -0.97 -9.04
N GLY A 36 -14.03 -1.32 -10.28
CA GLY A 36 -14.14 -0.38 -11.39
C GLY A 36 -13.07 -0.62 -12.46
N ASN A 37 -13.05 0.28 -13.44
CA ASN A 37 -12.12 0.23 -14.55
C ASN A 37 -11.04 1.29 -14.36
N ALA A 38 -9.79 0.86 -14.38
CA ALA A 38 -8.63 1.74 -14.45
C ALA A 38 -8.01 1.66 -15.85
N SER A 39 -7.57 2.80 -16.38
CA SER A 39 -6.81 2.87 -17.63
C SER A 39 -5.40 3.34 -17.31
N THR A 40 -4.41 2.71 -17.93
CA THR A 40 -2.99 3.00 -17.76
C THR A 40 -2.28 2.75 -19.08
N GLU A 41 -1.21 3.51 -19.34
CA GLU A 41 -0.36 3.31 -20.52
C GLU A 41 0.51 2.04 -20.42
N HIS A 42 0.58 1.43 -19.22
CA HIS A 42 1.43 0.26 -18.96
C HIS A 42 0.78 -1.11 -19.21
N ILE A 43 -0.54 -1.15 -19.45
CA ILE A 43 -1.28 -2.36 -19.81
C ILE A 43 -1.78 -2.22 -21.25
N HIS A 44 -1.53 -3.24 -22.07
CA HIS A 44 -1.90 -3.22 -23.49
C HIS A 44 -2.93 -4.28 -23.87
N THR A 45 -3.15 -5.27 -23.00
CA THR A 45 -4.14 -6.33 -23.21
C THR A 45 -5.19 -6.34 -22.11
N ASN A 46 -6.34 -6.96 -22.39
CA ASN A 46 -7.41 -7.08 -21.40
C ASN A 46 -6.89 -7.83 -20.15
N THR A 47 -6.85 -7.12 -19.02
CA THR A 47 -6.30 -7.61 -17.75
C THR A 47 -7.34 -7.41 -16.67
N LEU A 48 -7.65 -8.49 -15.94
CA LEU A 48 -8.64 -8.51 -14.87
C LEU A 48 -7.95 -8.79 -13.54
N LEU A 49 -8.15 -7.89 -12.59
CA LEU A 49 -7.84 -8.09 -11.17
C LEU A 49 -9.16 -8.25 -10.41
N SER A 50 -9.41 -9.43 -9.88
CA SER A 50 -10.55 -9.72 -9.01
C SER A 50 -10.08 -10.18 -7.64
N ARG A 51 -11.00 -10.29 -6.68
CA ARG A 51 -10.72 -10.85 -5.34
C ARG A 51 -11.71 -11.95 -5.02
N ASP A 52 -11.24 -13.00 -4.35
CA ASP A 52 -12.11 -14.04 -3.81
C ASP A 52 -12.84 -13.57 -2.54
N GLU A 53 -13.68 -14.43 -1.96
CA GLU A 53 -14.44 -14.13 -0.74
C GLU A 53 -13.54 -13.80 0.48
N MET A 54 -12.29 -14.26 0.48
CA MET A 54 -11.30 -13.98 1.53
C MET A 54 -10.44 -12.73 1.22
N GLY A 55 -10.63 -12.12 0.05
CA GLY A 55 -9.87 -10.95 -0.39
C GLY A 55 -8.56 -11.27 -1.10
N HIS A 56 -8.29 -12.52 -1.49
CA HIS A 56 -7.08 -12.84 -2.26
C HIS A 56 -7.19 -12.30 -3.69
N ALA A 57 -6.17 -11.57 -4.12
CA ALA A 57 -6.07 -11.07 -5.49
C ALA A 57 -5.90 -12.22 -6.50
N ILE A 58 -6.81 -12.27 -7.48
CA ILE A 58 -6.77 -13.18 -8.63
C ILE A 58 -6.52 -12.33 -9.87
N ILE A 59 -5.42 -12.60 -10.57
CA ILE A 59 -4.99 -11.83 -11.75
C ILE A 59 -5.10 -12.70 -12.98
N THR A 60 -5.90 -12.26 -13.94
CA THR A 60 -5.98 -12.85 -15.28
C THR A 60 -5.43 -11.86 -16.29
N ALA A 61 -4.37 -12.24 -17.00
CA ALA A 61 -3.74 -11.42 -18.04
C ALA A 61 -3.26 -12.28 -19.20
N GLN A 62 -3.16 -11.69 -20.40
CA GLN A 62 -2.72 -12.42 -21.59
C GLN A 62 -1.18 -12.54 -21.69
N ASN A 63 -0.45 -11.75 -20.91
CA ASN A 63 1.01 -11.75 -20.93
C ASN A 63 1.60 -11.44 -19.55
N LYS A 64 2.87 -11.79 -19.36
CA LYS A 64 3.57 -11.65 -18.07
C LYS A 64 3.80 -10.21 -17.64
N ARG A 65 3.89 -9.25 -18.57
CA ARG A 65 4.14 -7.84 -18.26
C ARG A 65 2.91 -7.21 -17.62
N ASP A 66 1.75 -7.39 -18.25
CA ASP A 66 0.47 -6.89 -17.72
C ASP A 66 0.12 -7.58 -16.40
N ALA A 67 0.41 -8.89 -16.26
CA ALA A 67 0.26 -9.61 -15.00
C ALA A 67 1.14 -9.04 -13.88
N ALA A 68 2.40 -8.68 -14.19
CA ALA A 68 3.32 -8.11 -13.22
C ALA A 68 2.85 -6.73 -12.76
N TYR A 69 2.37 -5.89 -13.68
CA TYR A 69 1.75 -4.61 -13.33
C TYR A 69 0.53 -4.81 -12.42
N ALA A 70 -0.41 -5.67 -12.80
CA ALA A 70 -1.61 -5.93 -12.00
C ALA A 70 -1.27 -6.48 -10.60
N LEU A 71 -0.20 -7.27 -10.48
CA LEU A 71 0.31 -7.75 -9.19
C LEU A 71 0.87 -6.62 -8.34
N GLY A 72 1.66 -5.72 -8.94
CA GLY A 72 2.15 -4.52 -8.26
C GLY A 72 1.02 -3.64 -7.76
N PHE A 73 -0.01 -3.45 -8.60
CA PHE A 73 -1.20 -2.66 -8.27
C PHE A 73 -2.00 -3.28 -7.13
N ALA A 74 -2.26 -4.58 -7.16
CA ALA A 74 -2.92 -5.29 -6.07
C ALA A 74 -2.15 -5.18 -4.75
N HIS A 75 -0.82 -5.37 -4.80
CA HIS A 75 0.02 -5.19 -3.62
C HIS A 75 0.04 -3.73 -3.11
N GLY A 76 -0.01 -2.74 -4.01
CA GLY A 76 -0.17 -1.33 -3.64
C GLY A 76 -1.48 -1.08 -2.90
N GLN A 77 -2.59 -1.63 -3.39
CA GLN A 77 -3.88 -1.51 -2.69
C GLN A 77 -3.85 -2.16 -1.31
N ASP A 78 -3.31 -3.37 -1.20
CA ASP A 78 -3.51 -4.20 -0.02
C ASP A 78 -2.38 -4.08 1.02
N ARG A 79 -1.15 -3.74 0.58
CA ARG A 79 0.09 -3.94 1.36
C ARG A 79 1.13 -2.82 1.21
N PHE A 80 0.79 -1.67 0.61
CA PHE A 80 1.77 -0.61 0.37
C PHE A 80 2.57 -0.21 1.62
N PHE A 81 1.90 -0.03 2.76
CA PHE A 81 2.56 0.30 4.02
C PHE A 81 3.63 -0.72 4.42
N GLN A 82 3.28 -2.01 4.35
CA GLN A 82 4.21 -3.09 4.66
C GLN A 82 5.41 -3.07 3.69
N MET A 83 5.16 -2.88 2.40
CA MET A 83 6.20 -2.84 1.38
C MET A 83 7.17 -1.68 1.58
N ASP A 84 6.67 -0.48 1.83
CA ASP A 84 7.51 0.70 2.06
C ASP A 84 8.34 0.53 3.34
N LEU A 85 7.72 0.03 4.41
CA LEU A 85 8.41 -0.27 5.67
C LEU A 85 9.56 -1.26 5.46
N GLN A 86 9.31 -2.36 4.74
CA GLN A 86 10.32 -3.39 4.45
C GLN A 86 11.45 -2.83 3.57
N ARG A 87 11.12 -2.06 2.53
CA ARG A 87 12.11 -1.42 1.65
C ARG A 87 13.02 -0.47 2.40
N ARG A 88 12.45 0.40 3.26
CA ARG A 88 13.22 1.34 4.10
C ARG A 88 14.09 0.62 5.11
N THR A 89 13.56 -0.42 5.75
CA THR A 89 14.31 -1.24 6.70
C THR A 89 15.53 -1.88 6.03
N ALA A 90 15.33 -2.52 4.87
CA ALA A 90 16.42 -3.14 4.13
C ALA A 90 17.47 -2.12 3.64
N SER A 91 17.04 -0.91 3.28
CA SER A 91 17.92 0.17 2.80
C SER A 91 18.64 0.92 3.93
N GLY A 92 18.18 0.74 5.18
CA GLY A 92 18.67 1.47 6.35
C GLY A 92 18.24 2.94 6.34
N GLU A 93 16.97 3.17 6.02
CA GLU A 93 16.33 4.49 5.83
C GLU A 93 15.02 4.60 6.62
N LEU A 94 14.79 3.71 7.60
CA LEU A 94 13.57 3.72 8.39
C LEU A 94 13.50 4.92 9.34
N SER A 95 14.65 5.38 9.84
CA SER A 95 14.74 6.54 10.73
C SER A 95 14.34 7.86 10.07
N GLU A 96 14.29 7.93 8.74
CA GLU A 96 13.71 9.07 8.02
C GLU A 96 12.20 9.20 8.27
N TRP A 97 11.53 8.10 8.59
CA TRP A 97 10.08 8.06 8.79
C TRP A 97 9.69 7.99 10.27
N VAL A 98 10.36 7.16 11.08
CA VAL A 98 10.03 6.95 12.51
C VAL A 98 11.02 7.60 13.48
N GLY A 99 12.00 8.34 12.96
CA GLY A 99 12.96 9.10 13.75
C GLY A 99 14.02 8.24 14.45
N SER A 100 14.57 8.79 15.53
CA SER A 100 15.75 8.24 16.23
C SER A 100 15.56 6.82 16.76
N ALA A 101 14.32 6.38 16.97
CA ALA A 101 13.99 5.01 17.40
C ALA A 101 14.54 3.94 16.44
N ALA A 102 14.63 4.22 15.13
CA ALA A 102 15.14 3.28 14.14
C ALA A 102 16.63 3.46 13.81
N LEU A 103 17.33 4.45 14.37
CA LEU A 103 18.69 4.80 13.96
C LEU A 103 19.69 3.65 14.13
N ASN A 104 19.61 2.91 15.24
CA ASN A 104 20.49 1.76 15.47
C ASN A 104 20.17 0.58 14.53
N LEU A 105 18.90 0.43 14.14
CA LEU A 105 18.48 -0.58 13.17
C LEU A 105 19.02 -0.23 11.77
N ASP A 106 18.90 1.04 11.37
CA ASP A 106 19.41 1.52 10.09
C ASP A 106 20.93 1.34 9.98
N LYS A 107 21.68 1.69 11.04
CA LYS A 107 23.13 1.47 11.08
C LYS A 107 23.50 0.00 10.84
N LYS A 108 22.78 -0.94 11.46
CA LYS A 108 23.00 -2.38 11.27
C LYS A 108 22.69 -2.81 9.83
N HIS A 109 21.60 -2.31 9.24
CA HIS A 109 21.23 -2.67 7.86
C HIS A 109 22.14 -2.03 6.80
N ARG A 110 22.58 -0.78 6.99
CA ARG A 110 23.50 -0.08 6.07
C ARG A 110 24.81 -0.85 5.87
N PHE A 111 25.29 -1.58 6.88
CA PHE A 111 26.47 -2.45 6.76
C PHE A 111 26.35 -3.47 5.63
N HIS A 112 25.15 -4.02 5.40
CA HIS A 112 24.91 -5.01 4.36
C HIS A 112 24.84 -4.41 2.95
N GLN A 113 24.53 -3.12 2.84
CA GLN A 113 24.38 -2.40 1.57
C GLN A 113 23.34 -3.06 0.63
N PHE A 114 22.22 -3.56 1.18
CA PHE A 114 21.23 -4.31 0.41
C PHE A 114 20.69 -3.54 -0.80
N SER A 115 20.39 -2.25 -0.65
CA SER A 115 19.93 -1.41 -1.77
C SER A 115 20.94 -1.36 -2.93
N GLN A 116 22.21 -1.10 -2.63
CA GLN A 116 23.28 -1.05 -3.65
C GLN A 116 23.52 -2.41 -4.29
N ARG A 117 23.44 -3.50 -3.51
CA ARG A 117 23.56 -4.87 -4.03
C ARG A 117 22.37 -5.24 -4.91
N ALA A 118 21.15 -4.86 -4.52
CA ALA A 118 19.95 -5.09 -5.31
C ALA A 118 20.03 -4.40 -6.67
N GLN A 119 20.53 -3.15 -6.71
CA GLN A 119 20.77 -2.46 -7.98
C GLN A 119 21.78 -3.20 -8.86
N LYS A 120 22.93 -3.60 -8.29
CA LYS A 120 23.93 -4.39 -9.04
C LYS A 120 23.36 -5.70 -9.58
N VAL A 121 22.55 -6.40 -8.79
CA VAL A 121 21.88 -7.63 -9.24
C VAL A 121 20.92 -7.31 -10.38
N PHE A 122 20.07 -6.29 -10.22
CA PHE A 122 19.13 -5.84 -11.25
C PHE A 122 19.84 -5.53 -12.58
N ASP A 123 20.95 -4.79 -12.53
CA ASP A 123 21.73 -4.41 -13.72
C ASP A 123 22.32 -5.62 -14.46
N THR A 124 22.54 -6.73 -13.75
CA THR A 124 23.04 -7.99 -14.34
C THR A 124 21.95 -8.93 -14.86
N LEU A 125 20.67 -8.64 -14.59
CA LEU A 125 19.56 -9.47 -15.05
C LEU A 125 19.38 -9.36 -16.57
N PRO A 126 18.90 -10.44 -17.24
CA PRO A 126 18.43 -10.34 -18.61
C PRO A 126 17.35 -9.26 -18.74
N THR A 127 17.34 -8.54 -19.86
CA THR A 127 16.37 -7.45 -20.12
C THR A 127 14.93 -7.89 -19.90
N SER A 128 14.56 -9.12 -20.29
CA SER A 128 13.21 -9.64 -20.08
C SER A 128 12.80 -9.72 -18.61
N GLN A 129 13.74 -10.00 -17.69
CA GLN A 129 13.48 -10.06 -16.25
C GLN A 129 13.45 -8.67 -15.63
N GLN A 130 14.35 -7.77 -16.06
CA GLN A 130 14.31 -6.36 -15.65
C GLN A 130 12.95 -5.74 -15.98
N GLN A 131 12.44 -5.99 -17.19
CA GLN A 131 11.14 -5.47 -17.62
C GLN A 131 9.99 -5.97 -16.73
N VAL A 132 9.99 -7.23 -16.30
CA VAL A 132 8.98 -7.74 -15.36
C VAL A 132 9.00 -6.96 -14.04
N LEU A 133 10.19 -6.71 -13.48
CA LEU A 133 10.32 -5.95 -12.23
C LEU A 133 9.95 -4.46 -12.41
N ILE A 134 10.29 -3.87 -13.54
CA ILE A 134 9.90 -2.49 -13.90
C ILE A 134 8.38 -2.38 -14.01
N HIS A 135 7.72 -3.28 -14.74
CA HIS A 135 6.26 -3.28 -14.86
C HIS A 135 5.56 -3.53 -13.52
N TYR A 136 6.10 -4.41 -12.68
CA TYR A 136 5.63 -4.58 -11.31
C TYR A 136 5.75 -3.28 -10.51
N ALA A 137 6.90 -2.59 -10.57
CA ALA A 137 7.10 -1.32 -9.88
C ALA A 137 6.16 -0.22 -10.40
N HIS A 138 5.89 -0.16 -11.71
CA HIS A 138 4.87 0.73 -12.29
C HIS A 138 3.47 0.42 -11.79
N GLY A 139 3.15 -0.82 -11.47
CA GLY A 139 1.88 -1.16 -10.84
C GLY A 139 1.76 -0.65 -9.40
N VAL A 140 2.87 -0.62 -8.67
CA VAL A 140 2.91 -0.13 -7.28
C VAL A 140 2.82 1.40 -7.20
N ASN A 141 3.35 2.12 -8.20
CA ASN A 141 3.43 3.59 -8.24
C ASN A 141 2.20 4.23 -8.90
#